data_AF-X0QV36-F1
#
_entry.id   AF-X0QV36-F1
#
_cell.length_a   1.000
_cell.length_b   1.000
_cell.length_c   1.000
_cell.angle_alpha   90.00
_cell.angle_beta   90.00
_cell.angle_gamma   90.00
#
_symmetry.space_group_name_H-M   'P 1'
#
loop_
_entity.id
_entity.type
_entity.pdbx_description
1 polymer ?
#
loop_
_entity_poly.entity_id
_entity_poly.type
_entity_poly.pdbx_seq_one_letter_code
_entity_poly.pdbx_strand_id
1 'polypeptide(L)'
;MLANGVSKSRRSASGDNQKSHTWRLIFLSNGEQSIKQHVAYESKGVTAGIEIRVAHIEADAGTGNGVFDSLVMADSGSEQADKIKELASKYHGTAGIAWLNYVTANKVETTAKAKSLIKGFMLQYDDLSSQAHRVAKRFALVAAAGEMATQAGITGWQTGQATAAVKVCFSNWLDNYGHDGEHEERQIINNVKAFIERHGSSRFQPCYNKGSTIFEDKISNCAGYHNRDTNDFYFFY
;
A
#
# COMPACT_ATOMS: atom_id res chain seq x y z
N MET A 1 -3.06 -2.15 -16.01
CA MET A 1 -2.92 -1.97 -14.54
C MET A 1 -3.99 -0.99 -14.07
N LEU A 2 -4.81 -1.37 -13.09
CA LEU A 2 -5.89 -0.52 -12.55
C LEU A 2 -5.36 0.82 -12.01
N ALA A 3 -4.21 0.82 -11.33
CA ALA A 3 -3.62 2.04 -10.76
C ALA A 3 -3.01 3.01 -11.80
N ASN A 4 -2.83 2.60 -13.06
CA ASN A 4 -2.15 3.43 -14.08
C ASN A 4 -3.14 4.21 -14.95
N GLY A 5 -4.45 3.96 -14.81
CA GLY A 5 -5.48 4.74 -15.49
C GLY A 5 -5.56 4.55 -16.99
N VAL A 6 -4.88 3.56 -17.58
CA VAL A 6 -4.84 3.32 -19.03
C VAL A 6 -4.82 1.82 -19.35
N SER A 7 -5.57 1.42 -20.38
CA SER A 7 -5.53 0.06 -20.93
C SER A 7 -4.21 -0.23 -21.65
N LYS A 8 -3.86 -1.51 -21.80
CA LYS A 8 -2.72 -1.90 -22.65
C LYS A 8 -2.99 -1.44 -24.09
N SER A 9 -2.06 -0.69 -24.69
CA SER A 9 -2.16 -0.29 -26.10
C SER A 9 -2.20 -1.53 -26.98
N ARG A 10 -3.12 -1.53 -27.95
CA ARG A 10 -3.28 -2.60 -28.93
C ARG A 10 -3.32 -1.98 -30.33
N ARG A 11 -2.79 -2.70 -31.30
CA ARG A 11 -2.87 -2.32 -32.71
C ARG A 11 -4.18 -2.87 -33.30
N SER A 12 -4.89 -2.05 -34.08
CA SER A 12 -6.09 -2.47 -34.80
C SER A 12 -5.70 -3.38 -35.98
N ALA A 13 -6.69 -4.13 -36.49
CA ALA A 13 -6.51 -4.93 -37.71
C ALA A 13 -6.14 -4.10 -38.94
N SER A 14 -6.45 -2.79 -38.94
CA SER A 14 -6.08 -1.84 -40.00
C SER A 14 -4.67 -1.26 -39.85
N GLY A 15 -3.91 -1.65 -38.82
CA GLY A 15 -2.53 -1.22 -38.62
C GLY A 15 -2.35 0.06 -37.77
N ASP A 16 -3.44 0.73 -37.39
CA ASP A 16 -3.43 1.90 -36.50
C ASP A 16 -3.38 1.49 -35.02
N ASN A 17 -2.98 2.40 -34.13
CA ASN A 17 -3.13 2.19 -32.70
C ASN A 17 -4.61 2.33 -32.30
N GLN A 18 -5.16 1.31 -31.64
CA GLN A 18 -6.51 1.35 -31.08
C GLN A 18 -6.57 2.40 -29.94
N LYS A 19 -7.65 3.19 -29.88
CA LYS A 19 -7.87 4.14 -28.79
C LYS A 19 -7.82 3.41 -27.45
N SER A 20 -6.87 3.81 -26.61
CA SER A 20 -6.73 3.24 -25.27
C SER A 20 -7.81 3.81 -24.35
N HIS A 21 -8.46 2.93 -23.59
CA HIS A 21 -9.39 3.35 -22.55
C HIS A 21 -8.62 3.97 -21.39
N THR A 22 -9.14 5.07 -20.83
CA THR A 22 -8.56 5.73 -19.66
C THR A 22 -9.56 5.79 -18.52
N TRP A 23 -9.05 5.75 -17.28
CA TRP A 23 -9.88 5.81 -16.08
C TRP A 23 -9.14 6.51 -14.93
N ARG A 24 -9.89 7.05 -13.98
CA ARG A 24 -9.39 7.65 -12.75
C ARG A 24 -10.32 7.27 -11.61
N LEU A 25 -9.89 6.31 -10.79
CA LEU A 25 -10.69 5.72 -9.73
C LEU A 25 -9.86 5.44 -8.49
N ILE A 26 -10.50 5.48 -7.34
CA ILE A 26 -10.04 4.83 -6.11
C ILE A 26 -10.69 3.45 -6.11
N PHE A 27 -9.91 2.42 -5.82
CA PHE A 27 -10.41 1.05 -5.68
C PHE A 27 -10.06 0.48 -4.32
N LEU A 28 -10.89 -0.44 -3.87
CA LEU A 28 -10.66 -1.28 -2.71
C LEU A 28 -10.52 -2.72 -3.21
N SER A 29 -9.60 -3.48 -2.62
CA SER A 29 -9.50 -4.92 -2.78
C SER A 29 -9.35 -5.52 -1.39
N ASN A 30 -9.98 -6.68 -1.16
CA ASN A 30 -9.70 -7.51 0.01
C ASN A 30 -8.97 -8.78 -0.46
N GLY A 31 -8.18 -9.36 0.43
CA GLY A 31 -7.43 -10.58 0.17
C GLY A 31 -6.64 -10.99 1.39
N GLU A 32 -6.45 -12.30 1.58
CA GLU A 32 -5.66 -12.84 2.69
C GLU A 32 -4.16 -12.56 2.51
N GLN A 33 -3.72 -12.48 1.25
CA GLN A 33 -2.33 -12.22 0.90
C GLN A 33 -2.18 -10.82 0.30
N SER A 34 -1.17 -10.11 0.77
CA SER A 34 -0.80 -8.82 0.19
C SER A 34 -0.25 -9.01 -1.22
N ILE A 35 -0.34 -7.96 -2.05
CA ILE A 35 0.31 -7.94 -3.38
C ILE A 35 1.81 -8.24 -3.25
N LYS A 36 2.43 -7.80 -2.15
CA LYS A 36 3.84 -8.07 -1.87
C LYS A 36 4.12 -9.56 -1.74
N GLN A 37 3.28 -10.28 -1.00
CA GLN A 37 3.36 -11.73 -0.86
C GLN A 37 3.14 -12.43 -2.20
N HIS A 38 2.10 -12.06 -2.94
CA HIS A 38 1.82 -12.65 -4.26
C HIS A 38 2.97 -12.48 -5.27
N VAL A 39 3.59 -11.30 -5.33
CA VAL A 39 4.69 -11.02 -6.26
C VAL A 39 5.99 -11.70 -5.81
N ALA A 40 6.21 -11.83 -4.50
CA ALA A 40 7.33 -12.59 -3.95
C ALA A 40 7.29 -14.07 -4.34
N TYR A 41 6.09 -14.69 -4.42
CA TYR A 41 5.93 -16.06 -4.91
C TYR A 41 6.39 -16.25 -6.36
N GLU A 42 6.33 -15.21 -7.20
CA GLU A 42 6.78 -15.27 -8.60
C GLU A 42 8.28 -14.97 -8.80
N SER A 43 9.08 -14.85 -7.74
CA SER A 43 10.50 -14.44 -7.82
C SER A 43 10.72 -13.07 -8.46
N LYS A 44 9.69 -12.24 -8.55
CA LYS A 44 9.79 -10.87 -9.04
C LYS A 44 9.86 -9.94 -7.84
N GLY A 45 10.79 -8.99 -7.84
CA GLY A 45 10.82 -7.95 -6.83
C GLY A 45 9.58 -7.05 -6.97
N VAL A 46 8.95 -6.69 -5.84
CA VAL A 46 7.93 -5.65 -5.81
C VAL A 46 8.65 -4.31 -5.91
N THR A 47 8.24 -3.46 -6.85
CA THR A 47 8.76 -2.09 -6.91
C THR A 47 8.04 -1.23 -5.88
N ALA A 48 8.75 -0.33 -5.19
CA ALA A 48 8.17 0.64 -4.25
C ALA A 48 6.99 1.43 -4.87
N GLY A 49 7.06 1.65 -6.19
CA GLY A 49 5.98 2.30 -6.95
C GLY A 49 4.64 1.55 -6.96
N ILE A 50 4.61 0.22 -6.75
CA ILE A 50 3.38 -0.56 -6.61
C ILE A 50 2.81 -0.41 -5.19
N GLU A 51 3.66 -0.50 -4.16
CA GLU A 51 3.25 -0.38 -2.74
C GLU A 51 2.66 1.01 -2.44
N ILE A 52 3.23 2.06 -3.02
CA ILE A 52 2.67 3.43 -2.92
C ILE A 52 1.31 3.55 -3.64
N ARG A 53 1.09 2.77 -4.69
CA ARG A 53 -0.15 2.82 -5.48
C ARG A 53 -1.27 2.00 -4.85
N VAL A 54 -0.94 1.00 -4.03
CA VAL A 54 -1.88 0.12 -3.34
C VAL A 54 -1.50 0.08 -1.86
N ALA A 55 -2.04 1.02 -1.10
CA ALA A 55 -1.84 1.07 0.35
C ALA A 55 -2.51 -0.16 0.99
N HIS A 56 -1.70 -1.03 1.57
CA HIS A 56 -2.17 -2.21 2.28
C HIS A 56 -2.51 -1.83 3.73
N ILE A 57 -3.76 -2.00 4.14
CA ILE A 57 -4.24 -1.68 5.47
C ILE A 57 -4.68 -2.99 6.09
N GLU A 58 -4.23 -3.28 7.30
CA GLU A 58 -4.68 -4.46 8.02
C GLU A 58 -6.16 -4.30 8.37
N ALA A 59 -6.92 -5.38 8.16
CA ALA A 59 -8.35 -5.33 8.35
C ALA A 59 -8.75 -5.48 9.83
N ASP A 60 -7.88 -6.03 10.68
CA ASP A 60 -8.16 -6.22 12.11
C ASP A 60 -8.12 -4.88 12.85
N ALA A 61 -9.22 -4.54 13.52
CA ALA A 61 -9.34 -3.35 14.35
C ALA A 61 -8.65 -3.51 15.72
N GLY A 62 -8.16 -4.70 16.07
CA GLY A 62 -7.46 -4.97 17.33
C GLY A 62 -8.39 -5.05 18.55
N THR A 63 -9.71 -5.13 18.32
CA THR A 63 -10.75 -5.16 19.37
C THR A 63 -11.28 -6.57 19.66
N GLY A 64 -10.78 -7.58 18.94
CA GLY A 64 -11.33 -8.94 18.96
C GLY A 64 -12.63 -9.10 18.15
N ASN A 65 -13.12 -8.04 17.49
CA ASN A 65 -14.34 -8.04 16.69
C ASN A 65 -14.08 -8.08 15.18
N GLY A 66 -12.87 -8.46 14.75
CA GLY A 66 -12.45 -8.41 13.36
C GLY A 66 -12.33 -6.96 12.88
N VAL A 67 -13.07 -6.61 11.81
CA VAL A 67 -12.95 -5.29 11.15
C VAL A 67 -13.65 -4.14 11.86
N PHE A 68 -14.25 -4.38 13.03
CA PHE A 68 -15.11 -3.42 13.69
C PHE A 68 -14.51 -2.90 15.00
N ASP A 69 -14.47 -1.58 15.16
CA ASP A 69 -14.10 -0.94 16.43
C ASP A 69 -15.18 -1.13 17.51
N SER A 70 -16.44 -1.30 17.09
CA SER A 70 -17.58 -1.50 17.98
C SER A 70 -18.70 -2.30 17.32
N LEU A 71 -19.51 -2.96 18.15
CA LEU A 71 -20.70 -3.69 17.73
C LEU A 71 -21.94 -2.86 18.05
N VAL A 72 -22.66 -2.45 17.00
CA VAL A 72 -23.84 -1.58 17.08
C VAL A 72 -25.09 -2.19 16.44
N MET A 73 -24.94 -3.27 15.68
CA MET A 73 -26.05 -3.92 14.97
C MET A 73 -26.31 -5.39 15.38
N ALA A 74 -25.38 -5.99 16.13
CA ALA A 74 -25.43 -7.39 16.54
C ALA A 74 -24.52 -7.65 17.75
N ASP A 75 -24.54 -8.88 18.27
CA ASP A 75 -23.81 -9.25 19.49
C ASP A 75 -22.39 -9.78 19.20
N SER A 76 -22.06 -10.06 17.94
CA SER A 76 -20.72 -10.46 17.51
C SER A 76 -20.29 -9.80 16.20
N GLY A 77 -18.97 -9.74 15.96
CA GLY A 77 -18.41 -9.22 14.70
C GLY A 77 -18.89 -9.98 13.47
N SER A 78 -19.05 -11.30 13.56
CA SER A 78 -19.58 -12.12 12.46
C SER A 78 -21.03 -11.77 12.14
N GLU A 79 -21.89 -11.72 13.15
CA GLU A 79 -23.30 -11.38 12.95
C GLU A 79 -23.49 -9.95 12.45
N GLN A 80 -22.66 -9.00 12.91
CA GLN A 80 -22.68 -7.63 12.40
C GLN A 80 -22.26 -7.57 10.93
N ALA A 81 -21.23 -8.33 10.52
CA ALA A 81 -20.84 -8.43 9.11
C ALA A 81 -21.97 -9.00 8.24
N ASP A 82 -22.62 -10.07 8.69
CA ASP A 82 -23.77 -10.67 8.01
C ASP A 82 -24.93 -9.69 7.92
N LYS A 83 -25.18 -8.92 8.99
CA LYS A 83 -26.24 -7.92 9.00
C LYS A 83 -25.97 -6.78 8.02
N ILE A 84 -24.74 -6.27 7.98
CA ILE A 84 -24.33 -5.24 7.02
C ILE A 84 -24.48 -5.77 5.60
N LYS A 85 -24.07 -7.02 5.33
CA LYS A 85 -24.21 -7.65 4.01
C LYS A 85 -25.68 -7.78 3.59
N GLU A 86 -26.54 -8.23 4.50
CA GLU A 86 -28.00 -8.31 4.28
C GLU A 86 -28.57 -6.93 3.91
N LEU A 87 -28.27 -5.91 4.73
CA LEU A 87 -28.78 -4.56 4.52
C LEU A 87 -28.24 -3.92 3.24
N ALA A 88 -26.95 -4.07 2.94
CA ALA A 88 -26.34 -3.54 1.73
C ALA A 88 -26.94 -4.17 0.45
N SER A 89 -27.31 -5.46 0.50
CA SER A 89 -27.98 -6.10 -0.63
C SER A 89 -29.38 -5.54 -0.89
N LYS A 90 -30.10 -5.14 0.16
CA LYS A 90 -31.45 -4.56 0.08
C LYS A 90 -31.42 -3.05 -0.22
N TYR A 91 -30.44 -2.34 0.32
CA TYR A 91 -30.34 -0.89 0.29
C TYR A 91 -28.97 -0.48 -0.24
N HIS A 92 -28.88 -0.25 -1.56
CA HIS A 92 -27.65 0.20 -2.23
C HIS A 92 -27.94 1.29 -3.27
N GLY A 93 -26.88 2.02 -3.67
CA GLY A 93 -26.95 3.05 -4.72
C GLY A 93 -27.40 4.44 -4.25
N THR A 94 -28.09 4.55 -3.11
CA THR A 94 -28.63 5.83 -2.60
C THR A 94 -27.55 6.87 -2.31
N ALA A 95 -26.52 6.50 -1.54
CA ALA A 95 -25.47 7.43 -1.14
C ALA A 95 -24.66 7.96 -2.33
N GLY A 96 -24.43 7.14 -3.35
CA GLY A 96 -23.68 7.53 -4.55
C GLY A 96 -24.39 8.60 -5.37
N ILE A 97 -25.70 8.47 -5.57
CA ILE A 97 -26.50 9.47 -6.29
C ILE A 97 -26.60 10.77 -5.50
N ALA A 98 -26.85 10.68 -4.18
CA ALA A 98 -26.88 11.87 -3.32
C ALA A 98 -25.54 12.62 -3.32
N TRP A 99 -24.43 11.87 -3.25
CA TRP A 99 -23.09 12.44 -3.34
C TRP A 99 -22.83 13.12 -4.69
N LEU A 100 -23.23 12.49 -5.80
CA LEU A 100 -23.08 13.06 -7.13
C LEU A 100 -23.80 14.41 -7.22
N ASN A 101 -25.06 14.47 -6.81
CA ASN A 101 -25.84 15.70 -6.80
C ASN A 101 -25.15 16.80 -5.97
N TYR A 102 -24.67 16.47 -4.77
CA TYR A 102 -23.95 17.40 -3.90
C TYR A 102 -22.69 17.96 -4.58
N VAL A 103 -21.84 17.10 -5.13
CA VAL A 103 -20.56 17.55 -5.70
C VAL A 103 -20.71 18.30 -7.03
N THR A 104 -21.82 18.08 -7.76
CA THR A 104 -22.10 18.77 -9.03
C THR A 104 -22.88 20.07 -8.86
N ALA A 105 -23.58 20.27 -7.73
CA ALA A 105 -24.41 21.46 -7.51
C ALA A 105 -23.62 22.77 -7.60
N ASN A 106 -22.44 22.83 -6.98
CA ASN A 106 -21.49 23.93 -7.13
C ASN A 106 -20.06 23.40 -7.18
N LYS A 107 -19.62 22.96 -8.36
CA LYS A 107 -18.31 22.33 -8.56
C LYS A 107 -17.14 23.20 -8.07
N VAL A 108 -17.21 24.52 -8.27
CA VAL A 108 -16.11 25.43 -7.90
C VAL A 108 -15.95 25.46 -6.38
N GLU A 109 -17.04 25.70 -5.66
CA GLU A 109 -17.06 25.75 -4.20
C GLU A 109 -16.71 24.40 -3.59
N THR A 110 -17.33 23.31 -4.06
CA THR A 110 -17.05 21.94 -3.62
C THR A 110 -15.58 21.58 -3.81
N THR A 111 -14.98 21.97 -4.94
CA THR A 111 -13.55 21.73 -5.21
C THR A 111 -12.66 22.54 -4.27
N ALA A 112 -12.99 23.82 -4.02
CA ALA A 112 -12.24 24.66 -3.09
C ALA A 112 -12.29 24.10 -1.66
N LYS A 113 -13.47 23.64 -1.23
CA LYS A 113 -13.69 23.00 0.06
C LYS A 113 -12.91 21.71 0.23
N ALA A 114 -12.95 20.82 -0.76
CA ALA A 114 -12.16 19.59 -0.78
C ALA A 114 -10.65 19.90 -0.66
N LYS A 115 -10.14 20.87 -1.42
CA LYS A 115 -8.74 21.30 -1.34
C LYS A 115 -8.37 21.83 0.05
N SER A 116 -9.25 22.60 0.67
CA SER A 116 -9.04 23.13 2.02
C SER A 116 -8.94 22.00 3.06
N LEU A 117 -9.88 21.04 3.03
CA LEU A 117 -9.88 19.88 3.92
C LEU A 117 -8.65 19.01 3.73
N ILE A 118 -8.27 18.74 2.47
CA ILE A 118 -7.03 18.00 2.15
C ILE A 118 -5.81 18.73 2.71
N LYS A 119 -5.72 20.06 2.54
CA LYS A 119 -4.62 20.86 3.10
C LYS A 119 -4.58 20.76 4.63
N GLY A 120 -5.74 20.88 5.30
CA GLY A 120 -5.84 20.75 6.76
C GLY A 120 -5.44 19.37 7.30
N PHE A 121 -5.75 18.30 6.55
CA PHE A 121 -5.27 16.96 6.87
C PHE A 121 -3.74 16.86 6.74
N MET A 122 -3.19 17.36 5.63
CA MET A 122 -1.75 17.24 5.32
C MET A 122 -0.85 18.05 6.25
N LEU A 123 -1.33 19.15 6.84
CA LEU A 123 -0.59 19.95 7.82
C LEU A 123 -0.24 19.22 9.12
N GLN A 124 -0.77 18.00 9.32
CA GLN A 124 -0.46 17.18 10.49
C GLN A 124 0.71 16.22 10.23
N TYR A 125 1.27 16.24 9.02
CA TYR A 125 2.24 15.27 8.53
C TYR A 125 3.37 15.93 7.74
N ASP A 126 4.13 16.79 8.42
CA ASP A 126 5.18 17.61 7.81
C ASP A 126 6.47 16.84 7.50
N ASP A 127 6.71 15.72 8.19
CA ASP A 127 7.96 14.93 8.11
C ASP A 127 7.81 13.60 7.37
N LEU A 128 6.91 13.53 6.39
CA LEU A 128 6.74 12.31 5.60
C LEU A 128 7.76 12.23 4.45
N SER A 129 8.32 11.04 4.25
CA SER A 129 9.05 10.72 3.01
C SER A 129 8.22 11.06 1.77
N SER A 130 8.86 11.35 0.63
CA SER A 130 8.17 11.71 -0.61
C SER A 130 7.15 10.66 -1.09
N GLN A 131 7.39 9.39 -0.74
CA GLN A 131 6.52 8.25 -1.01
C GLN A 131 5.30 8.26 -0.08
N ALA A 132 5.54 8.33 1.24
CA ALA A 132 4.47 8.41 2.25
C ALA A 132 3.58 9.63 2.04
N HIS A 133 4.16 10.78 1.65
CA HIS A 133 3.42 11.99 1.33
C HIS A 133 2.42 11.80 0.17
N ARG A 134 2.76 10.97 -0.83
CA ARG A 134 1.84 10.64 -1.95
C ARG A 134 0.68 9.76 -1.49
N VAL A 135 0.93 8.85 -0.55
CA VAL A 135 -0.10 7.99 0.04
C VAL A 135 -1.02 8.82 0.94
N ALA A 136 -0.45 9.64 1.82
CA ALA A 136 -1.16 10.57 2.71
C ALA A 136 -2.17 11.43 1.94
N LYS A 137 -1.81 11.96 0.77
CA LYS A 137 -2.74 12.75 -0.08
C LYS A 137 -3.99 11.97 -0.49
N ARG A 138 -3.91 10.66 -0.64
CA ARG A 138 -5.07 9.81 -0.99
C ARG A 138 -5.95 9.57 0.22
N PHE A 139 -5.35 9.32 1.39
CA PHE A 139 -6.10 9.27 2.66
C PHE A 139 -6.78 10.62 2.93
N ALA A 140 -6.08 11.74 2.79
CA ALA A 140 -6.63 13.08 2.92
C ALA A 140 -7.85 13.32 1.99
N LEU A 141 -7.81 12.79 0.77
CA LEU A 141 -8.94 12.87 -0.17
C LEU A 141 -10.15 12.07 0.33
N VAL A 142 -9.94 10.88 0.91
CA VAL A 142 -11.01 10.06 1.50
C VAL A 142 -11.60 10.76 2.74
N ALA A 143 -10.76 11.31 3.62
CA ALA A 143 -11.21 12.10 4.78
C ALA A 143 -12.05 13.30 4.33
N ALA A 144 -11.57 14.09 3.38
CA ALA A 144 -12.29 15.25 2.85
C ALA A 144 -13.65 14.85 2.26
N ALA A 145 -13.71 13.75 1.49
CA ALA A 145 -14.96 13.23 0.94
C ALA A 145 -15.95 12.83 2.05
N GLY A 146 -15.47 12.13 3.09
CA GLY A 146 -16.30 11.73 4.22
C GLY A 146 -16.84 12.91 5.04
N GLU A 147 -16.02 13.93 5.32
CA GLU A 147 -16.48 15.14 6.01
C GLU A 147 -17.51 15.91 5.17
N MET A 148 -17.28 16.04 3.87
CA MET A 148 -18.21 16.70 2.97
C MET A 148 -19.53 15.93 2.82
N ALA A 149 -19.48 14.60 2.74
CA ALA A 149 -20.67 13.76 2.69
C ALA A 149 -21.46 13.83 4.01
N THR A 150 -20.77 13.96 5.14
CA THR A 150 -21.37 14.19 6.46
C THR A 150 -22.10 15.53 6.50
N GLN A 151 -21.45 16.60 6.06
CA GLN A 151 -22.07 17.94 5.97
C GLN A 151 -23.23 18.00 4.98
N ALA A 152 -23.23 17.13 3.96
CA ALA A 152 -24.34 16.97 3.03
C ALA A 152 -25.50 16.12 3.59
N GLY A 153 -25.39 15.61 4.83
CA GLY A 153 -26.40 14.76 5.46
C GLY A 153 -26.48 13.34 4.90
N ILE A 154 -25.44 12.87 4.20
CA ILE A 154 -25.46 11.57 3.50
C ILE A 154 -25.06 10.42 4.42
N THR A 155 -24.07 10.62 5.29
CA THR A 155 -23.48 9.54 6.11
C THR A 155 -24.18 9.37 7.46
N GLY A 156 -24.75 10.44 8.00
CA GLY A 156 -25.23 10.48 9.39
C GLY A 156 -24.12 10.45 10.45
N TRP A 157 -22.86 10.60 10.05
CA TRP A 157 -21.71 10.62 10.97
C TRP A 157 -21.60 11.93 11.74
N GLN A 158 -20.82 11.91 12.83
CA GLN A 158 -20.44 13.13 13.53
C GLN A 158 -19.38 13.90 12.76
N THR A 159 -19.38 15.23 12.86
CA THR A 159 -18.32 16.08 12.30
C THR A 159 -16.95 15.64 12.84
N GLY A 160 -15.98 15.41 11.95
CA GLY A 160 -14.64 14.94 12.29
C GLY A 160 -14.48 13.43 12.38
N GLN A 161 -15.58 12.66 12.40
CA GLN A 161 -15.54 11.20 12.52
C GLN A 161 -14.86 10.55 11.31
N ALA A 162 -15.14 11.02 10.09
CA ALA A 162 -14.50 10.50 8.88
C ALA A 162 -13.00 10.74 8.91
N THR A 163 -12.59 11.94 9.31
CA THR A 163 -11.18 12.31 9.45
C THR A 163 -10.48 11.45 10.49
N ALA A 164 -11.11 11.22 11.64
CA ALA A 164 -10.56 10.38 12.71
C ALA A 164 -10.36 8.93 12.24
N ALA A 165 -11.37 8.31 11.62
CA ALA A 165 -11.28 6.95 11.10
C ALA A 165 -10.18 6.80 10.04
N VAL A 166 -10.09 7.76 9.11
CA VAL A 166 -9.05 7.75 8.06
C VAL A 166 -7.65 7.90 8.65
N LYS A 167 -7.48 8.68 9.73
CA LYS A 167 -6.19 8.78 10.44
C LYS A 167 -5.78 7.45 11.05
N VAL A 168 -6.70 6.71 11.68
CA VAL A 168 -6.41 5.37 12.24
C VAL A 168 -5.88 4.46 11.13
N CYS A 169 -6.58 4.40 9.99
CA CYS A 169 -6.13 3.58 8.86
C CYS A 169 -4.79 4.05 8.29
N PHE A 170 -4.53 5.36 8.25
CA PHE A 170 -3.27 5.91 7.75
C PHE A 170 -2.11 5.62 8.71
N SER A 171 -2.33 5.70 10.02
CA SER A 171 -1.36 5.31 11.04
C SER A 171 -1.02 3.82 10.94
N ASN A 172 -2.01 2.93 10.83
CA ASN A 172 -1.77 1.50 10.61
C ASN A 172 -0.93 1.25 9.33
N TRP A 173 -1.19 2.00 8.26
CA TRP A 173 -0.37 1.91 7.05
C TRP A 173 1.06 2.43 7.27
N LEU A 174 1.24 3.56 7.96
CA LEU A 174 2.56 4.13 8.25
C LEU A 174 3.41 3.25 9.17
N ASP A 175 2.80 2.63 10.18
CA ASP A 175 3.47 1.71 11.10
C ASP A 175 4.05 0.51 10.34
N ASN A 176 3.30 0.00 9.37
CA ASN A 176 3.70 -1.13 8.53
C ASN A 176 4.66 -0.73 7.40
N TYR A 177 4.53 0.49 6.86
CA TYR A 177 5.39 0.98 5.77
C TYR A 177 6.73 1.50 6.29
N GLY A 178 6.77 2.04 7.52
CA GLY A 178 7.89 2.82 8.06
C GLY A 178 7.72 4.31 7.77
N HIS A 179 7.79 5.14 8.82
CA HIS A 179 7.52 6.59 8.75
C HIS A 179 8.57 7.36 7.91
N ASP A 180 9.84 6.91 7.92
CA ASP A 180 10.97 7.77 7.56
C ASP A 180 11.72 7.36 6.27
N GLY A 181 11.14 6.51 5.43
CA GLY A 181 11.80 6.04 4.21
C GLY A 181 12.84 4.93 4.43
N GLU A 182 12.97 4.43 5.67
CA GLU A 182 13.78 3.25 6.00
C GLU A 182 13.31 1.96 5.32
N HIS A 183 12.15 1.93 4.66
CA HIS A 183 11.66 0.71 4.00
C HIS A 183 12.61 0.22 2.91
N GLU A 184 13.10 1.12 2.03
CA GLU A 184 14.04 0.72 0.97
C GLU A 184 15.37 0.26 1.58
N GLU A 185 15.87 0.95 2.60
CA GLU A 185 17.10 0.59 3.29
C GLU A 185 16.98 -0.75 4.03
N ARG A 186 15.90 -0.95 4.81
CA ARG A 186 15.56 -2.23 5.46
C ARG A 186 15.39 -3.34 4.43
N GLN A 187 14.78 -3.06 3.28
CA GLN A 187 14.60 -4.04 2.21
C GLN A 187 15.93 -4.40 1.54
N ILE A 188 16.82 -3.43 1.33
CA ILE A 188 18.19 -3.67 0.86
C ILE A 188 18.93 -4.55 1.87
N ILE A 189 18.91 -4.19 3.15
CA ILE A 189 19.55 -4.98 4.23
C ILE A 189 18.99 -6.40 4.28
N ASN A 190 17.66 -6.57 4.22
CA ASN A 190 17.04 -7.89 4.25
C ASN A 190 17.38 -8.72 3.01
N ASN A 191 17.45 -8.10 1.82
CA ASN A 191 17.88 -8.77 0.60
C ASN A 191 19.34 -9.23 0.67
N VAL A 192 20.23 -8.38 1.21
CA VAL A 192 21.65 -8.73 1.43
C VAL A 192 21.76 -9.89 2.43
N LYS A 193 21.03 -9.83 3.55
CA LYS A 193 20.98 -10.93 4.53
C LYS A 193 20.51 -12.24 3.90
N ALA A 194 19.37 -12.22 3.21
CA ALA A 194 18.83 -13.41 2.56
C ALA A 194 19.76 -13.98 1.48
N PHE A 195 20.48 -13.11 0.76
CA PHE A 195 21.50 -13.55 -0.20
C PHE A 195 22.65 -14.27 0.51
N ILE A 196 23.19 -13.69 1.59
CA ILE A 196 24.26 -14.29 2.38
C ILE A 196 23.82 -15.61 3.00
N GLU A 197 22.62 -15.70 3.58
CA GLU A 197 22.08 -16.94 4.15
C GLU A 197 21.97 -18.05 3.10
N ARG A 198 21.52 -17.71 1.89
CA ARG A 198 21.32 -18.70 0.81
C ARG A 198 22.61 -19.10 0.11
N HIS A 199 23.58 -18.18 0.03
CA HIS A 199 24.72 -18.31 -0.88
C HIS A 199 26.10 -18.15 -0.20
N GLY A 200 26.14 -17.85 1.10
CA GLY A 200 27.36 -17.55 1.85
C GLY A 200 28.44 -18.62 1.73
N SER A 201 28.05 -19.90 1.67
CA SER A 201 28.97 -21.03 1.55
C SER A 201 29.35 -21.43 0.12
N SER A 202 28.67 -20.90 -0.90
CA SER A 202 28.78 -21.39 -2.29
C SER A 202 29.13 -20.33 -3.32
N ARG A 203 28.95 -19.04 -3.01
CA ARG A 203 29.21 -17.92 -3.93
C ARG A 203 30.31 -16.99 -3.43
N PHE A 204 30.89 -17.22 -2.25
CA PHE A 204 31.94 -16.37 -1.69
C PHE A 204 33.26 -17.14 -1.56
N GLN A 205 34.33 -16.54 -2.05
CA GLN A 205 35.67 -17.11 -1.94
C GLN A 205 36.27 -16.80 -0.56
N PRO A 206 36.85 -17.78 0.15
CA PRO A 206 37.52 -17.51 1.41
C PRO A 206 38.67 -16.51 1.20
N CYS A 207 38.64 -15.36 1.87
CA CYS A 207 39.81 -14.49 1.88
C CYS A 207 40.81 -15.10 2.86
N TYR A 208 41.85 -15.73 2.29
CA TYR A 208 43.00 -16.27 2.99
C TYR A 208 42.79 -17.64 3.67
N ASN A 209 43.46 -18.66 3.13
CA ASN A 209 43.66 -19.95 3.81
C ASN A 209 45.10 -20.01 4.30
N LYS A 210 45.33 -19.78 5.59
CA LYS A 210 46.64 -20.05 6.21
C LYS A 210 46.85 -21.56 6.28
N GLY A 211 47.40 -22.13 5.20
CA GLY A 211 47.93 -23.50 5.20
C GLY A 211 47.35 -24.49 4.20
N SER A 212 46.54 -24.10 3.22
CA SER A 212 46.05 -25.05 2.21
C SER A 212 46.78 -24.92 0.86
N THR A 213 47.55 -25.94 0.49
CA THR A 213 48.02 -26.18 -0.89
C THR A 213 46.89 -26.83 -1.71
N ILE A 214 45.69 -26.24 -1.69
CA ILE A 214 44.53 -26.73 -2.44
C ILE A 214 44.26 -25.68 -3.52
N PHE A 215 44.26 -26.14 -4.77
CA PHE A 215 43.87 -25.32 -5.91
C PHE A 215 42.55 -24.60 -5.61
N GLU A 216 42.48 -23.31 -5.91
CA GLU A 216 41.25 -22.53 -5.75
C GLU A 216 40.13 -23.23 -6.54
N ASP A 217 39.21 -23.90 -5.82
CA ASP A 217 38.03 -24.47 -6.46
C ASP A 217 37.28 -23.34 -7.13
N LYS A 218 37.10 -23.46 -8.45
CA LYS A 218 36.42 -22.44 -9.26
C LYS A 218 35.00 -22.25 -8.74
N ILE A 219 34.77 -21.15 -8.03
CA ILE A 219 33.44 -20.79 -7.53
C ILE A 219 32.61 -20.24 -8.69
N SER A 220 31.56 -20.98 -9.07
CA SER A 220 30.59 -20.53 -10.07
C SER A 220 29.82 -19.30 -9.59
N ASN A 221 29.69 -18.28 -10.44
CA ASN A 221 29.09 -16.97 -10.17
C ASN A 221 29.55 -16.37 -8.82
N CYS A 222 30.86 -16.35 -8.58
CA CYS A 222 31.43 -15.74 -7.38
C CYS A 222 30.91 -14.30 -7.19
N ALA A 223 30.39 -14.01 -6.01
CA ALA A 223 29.78 -12.73 -5.62
C ALA A 223 30.71 -11.88 -4.74
N GLY A 224 31.82 -12.44 -4.26
CA GLY A 224 32.75 -11.74 -3.39
C GLY A 224 33.65 -12.66 -2.56
N TYR A 225 34.15 -12.12 -1.44
CA TYR A 225 34.99 -12.83 -0.48
C TYR A 225 34.32 -12.99 0.89
N HIS A 226 34.61 -14.08 1.59
CA HIS A 226 34.19 -14.32 2.97
C HIS A 226 35.41 -14.49 3.88
N ASN A 227 35.51 -13.65 4.90
CA ASN A 227 36.51 -13.78 5.95
C ASN A 227 35.96 -14.71 7.01
N ARG A 228 36.55 -15.90 7.14
CA ARG A 228 36.08 -16.89 8.12
C ARG A 228 36.49 -16.57 9.55
N ASP A 229 37.53 -15.75 9.74
CA ASP A 229 38.01 -15.38 11.08
C ASP A 229 37.15 -14.28 11.70
N THR A 230 36.71 -13.30 10.89
CA THR A 230 35.85 -12.19 11.34
C THR A 230 34.37 -12.38 11.01
N ASN A 231 34.05 -13.38 10.18
CA ASN A 231 32.75 -13.63 9.60
C ASN A 231 32.22 -12.48 8.69
N ASP A 232 33.12 -11.66 8.17
CA ASP A 232 32.78 -10.56 7.26
C ASP A 232 32.61 -11.02 5.81
N PHE A 233 31.63 -10.45 5.11
CA PHE A 233 31.40 -10.67 3.67
C PHE A 233 31.76 -9.39 2.89
N TYR A 234 32.58 -9.54 1.86
CA TYR A 234 32.98 -8.46 0.95
C TYR A 234 32.40 -8.73 -0.43
N PHE A 235 31.58 -7.84 -0.96
CA PHE A 235 30.97 -7.99 -2.30
C PHE A 235 31.85 -7.35 -3.38
N PHE A 236 31.84 -7.90 -4.59
CA PHE A 236 32.40 -7.21 -5.76
C PHE A 236 31.53 -6.00 -6.14
N TYR A 237 32.17 -4.89 -6.51
CA TYR A 237 31.51 -3.68 -7.02
C TYR A 237 31.07 -3.83 -8.48
#